data_AF-A0A844GCS4-F1
#
_entry.id   AF-A0A844GCS4-F1
#
_cell.length_a   1.000
_cell.length_b   1.000
_cell.length_c   1.000
_cell.angle_alpha   90.00
_cell.angle_beta   90.00
_cell.angle_gamma   90.00
#
_symmetry.space_group_name_H-M   'P 1'
#
loop_
_entity.id
_entity.type
_entity.pdbx_description
1 polymer ?
#
loop_
_entity_poly.entity_id
_entity_poly.type
_entity_poly.pdbx_seq_one_letter_code
_entity_poly.pdbx_strand_id
1 'polypeptide(L)'
;MKVCIVAEGCYPYVVGGVSGWINSLIKSFPNVEFILLAIVANRSFRGKFVYELPENLTQVYEVYLEDSEWEGGNRKRKSRKKVHLSHKEYDELLNMVLNRKTDWGIIFDLFHKKRLSVDDLLMGEDFFRIATECYNRNYSNINFSDFLWTLRSIYLPMFWTLRMDVPKADLYHCVATGYSGILGSMAKHFHGSSLLISEHGIYTREREEELIKAAWVKGIYKNIWIEQFKKMSLLAYDKADTVTCLYDHARELQIELGCPEEKIKVTPNGINTEALANLPVKSEEEQKFINAGAVLRVTPIKDVKTMIQAFDFAKKRVKNLKLWIMGPVDEDEKYAQECYDLVESLGTKDVEFTGRVNIKDYLGKMDFTLLTSISEGQPLTILESYAAHKPVIATDVGNCRELIYGNDDGFGEAGILTHIMNIEEIAHAMVTMSIQEEDRLRMGEAGYKRVNAFYRIEQMKAVYQDIYKEFAEKQGIAWTEEPFSISK
;
A
#
# COMPACT_ATOMS: atom_id res chain seq x y z
N MET A 1 16.38 -7.10 19.81
CA MET A 1 16.19 -7.35 18.37
C MET A 1 16.03 -6.02 17.67
N LYS A 2 16.70 -5.85 16.52
CA LYS A 2 16.63 -4.68 15.64
C LYS A 2 15.87 -5.03 14.37
N VAL A 3 14.76 -4.35 14.12
CA VAL A 3 13.90 -4.55 12.93
C VAL A 3 14.01 -3.34 12.00
N CYS A 4 14.38 -3.57 10.75
CA CYS A 4 14.31 -2.55 9.70
C CYS A 4 12.97 -2.63 8.99
N ILE A 5 12.09 -1.64 9.18
CA ILE A 5 10.90 -1.47 8.35
C ILE A 5 11.35 -0.88 7.01
N VAL A 6 10.95 -1.50 5.90
CA VAL A 6 11.22 -0.98 4.56
C VAL A 6 9.90 -0.53 3.93
N ALA A 7 9.71 0.78 3.81
CA ALA A 7 8.45 1.42 3.43
C ALA A 7 8.56 2.13 2.07
N GLU A 8 7.67 1.83 1.13
CA GLU A 8 7.66 2.42 -0.21
C GLU A 8 6.51 3.43 -0.36
N GLY A 9 6.85 4.69 -0.65
CA GLY A 9 5.88 5.73 -0.99
C GLY A 9 4.88 6.10 0.12
N CYS A 10 5.10 5.67 1.36
CA CYS A 10 4.16 5.82 2.46
C CYS A 10 4.81 6.44 3.72
N TYR A 11 5.03 5.66 4.77
CA TYR A 11 5.56 6.14 6.05
C TYR A 11 7.02 6.61 5.92
N PRO A 12 7.39 7.76 6.49
CA PRO A 12 6.62 8.66 7.36
C PRO A 12 6.16 9.94 6.63
N TYR A 13 6.02 9.89 5.31
CA TYR A 13 5.80 11.05 4.44
C TYR A 13 4.35 11.25 4.02
N VAL A 14 3.58 10.19 3.89
CA VAL A 14 2.19 10.23 3.42
C VAL A 14 1.27 9.68 4.49
N VAL A 15 0.15 10.37 4.75
CA VAL A 15 -0.90 9.84 5.63
C VAL A 15 -1.78 8.86 4.83
N GLY A 16 -1.99 7.67 5.39
CA GLY A 16 -2.80 6.63 4.77
C GLY A 16 -2.83 5.36 5.61
N GLY A 17 -3.59 4.36 5.15
CA GLY A 17 -3.79 3.11 5.88
C GLY A 17 -2.48 2.40 6.22
N VAL A 18 -1.60 2.21 5.23
CA VAL A 18 -0.29 1.56 5.43
C VAL A 18 0.60 2.36 6.38
N SER A 19 0.66 3.68 6.24
CA SER A 19 1.46 4.52 7.15
C SER A 19 0.94 4.50 8.58
N GLY A 20 -0.38 4.53 8.76
CA GLY A 20 -1.02 4.38 10.06
C GLY A 20 -0.72 3.01 10.67
N TRP A 21 -0.77 1.96 9.86
CA TRP A 21 -0.43 0.60 10.28
C TRP A 21 1.03 0.48 10.71
N ILE A 22 2.01 0.98 9.93
CA ILE A 22 3.44 0.96 10.30
C ILE A 22 3.66 1.67 11.65
N ASN A 23 3.10 2.87 11.79
CA ASN A 23 3.23 3.64 13.03
C ASN A 23 2.60 2.89 14.22
N SER A 24 1.42 2.29 14.03
CA SER A 24 0.76 1.52 15.09
C SER A 24 1.52 0.25 15.45
N LEU A 25 2.12 -0.42 14.46
CA LEU A 25 2.94 -1.60 14.65
C LEU A 25 4.17 -1.26 15.50
N ILE A 26 4.94 -0.22 15.12
CA ILE A 26 6.14 0.20 15.87
C ILE A 26 5.79 0.53 17.33
N LYS A 27 4.70 1.28 17.56
CA LYS A 27 4.23 1.63 18.92
C LYS A 27 3.75 0.42 19.72
N SER A 28 3.32 -0.64 19.07
CA SER A 28 2.83 -1.86 19.73
C SER A 28 3.97 -2.71 20.32
N PHE A 29 5.21 -2.50 19.87
CA PHE A 29 6.41 -3.24 20.28
C PHE A 29 7.48 -2.33 20.88
N PRO A 30 7.23 -1.71 22.05
CA PRO A 30 8.20 -0.81 22.69
C PRO A 30 9.51 -1.49 23.08
N ASN A 31 9.52 -2.83 23.19
CA ASN A 31 10.67 -3.68 23.51
C ASN A 31 11.58 -3.98 22.29
N VAL A 32 11.18 -3.58 21.09
CA VAL A 32 11.93 -3.80 19.84
C VAL A 32 12.53 -2.48 19.36
N GLU A 33 13.80 -2.51 18.98
CA GLU A 33 14.44 -1.39 18.27
C GLU A 33 14.01 -1.42 16.80
N PHE A 34 13.43 -0.32 16.31
CA PHE A 34 13.12 -0.15 14.91
C PHE A 34 14.07 0.83 14.24
N ILE A 35 14.41 0.54 12.99
CA ILE A 35 14.96 1.50 12.04
C ILE A 35 14.07 1.53 10.80
N LEU A 36 14.04 2.65 10.09
CA LEU A 36 13.21 2.83 8.90
C LEU A 36 14.09 3.03 7.68
N LEU A 37 13.78 2.32 6.60
CA LEU A 37 14.31 2.54 5.27
C LEU A 37 13.15 2.97 4.36
N ALA A 38 13.03 4.29 4.15
CA ALA A 38 11.96 4.89 3.37
C ALA A 38 12.39 5.04 1.90
N ILE A 39 11.60 4.49 0.98
CA ILE A 39 11.76 4.65 -0.46
C ILE A 39 10.83 5.77 -0.91
N VAL A 40 11.42 6.81 -1.47
CA VAL A 40 10.75 8.07 -1.79
C VAL A 40 11.04 8.42 -3.25
N ALA A 41 10.11 9.12 -3.90
CA ALA A 41 10.28 9.50 -5.31
C ALA A 41 11.55 10.36 -5.50
N ASN A 42 11.66 11.48 -4.78
CA ASN A 42 12.75 12.43 -4.95
C ASN A 42 13.16 13.14 -3.66
N ARG A 43 14.32 13.83 -3.71
CA ARG A 43 14.96 14.51 -2.57
C ARG A 43 14.15 15.68 -2.00
N SER A 44 13.13 16.19 -2.70
CA SER A 44 12.34 17.34 -2.22
C SER A 44 11.52 17.02 -0.96
N PHE A 45 11.26 15.74 -0.70
CA PHE A 45 10.54 15.25 0.47
C PHE A 45 11.43 15.13 1.72
N ARG A 46 12.75 15.16 1.56
CA ARG A 46 13.72 14.84 2.61
C ARG A 46 13.40 15.52 3.95
N GLY A 47 13.20 14.72 4.98
CA GLY A 47 12.98 15.17 6.37
C GLY A 47 11.63 15.84 6.63
N LYS A 48 10.72 15.91 5.65
CA LYS A 48 9.37 16.48 5.80
C LYS A 48 8.38 15.42 6.28
N PHE A 49 8.61 14.91 7.49
CA PHE A 49 7.76 13.87 8.08
C PHE A 49 6.40 14.45 8.49
N VAL A 50 5.33 13.71 8.23
CA VAL A 50 3.96 14.06 8.66
C VAL A 50 3.53 13.30 9.92
N TYR A 51 4.40 12.42 10.43
CA TYR A 51 4.23 11.64 11.65
C TYR A 51 5.28 12.04 12.69
N GLU A 52 4.87 12.04 13.95
CA GLU A 52 5.80 12.01 15.08
C GLU A 52 6.36 10.58 15.23
N LEU A 53 7.69 10.47 15.16
CA LEU A 53 8.37 9.18 15.18
C LEU A 53 8.40 8.62 16.63
N PRO A 54 8.02 7.34 16.84
CA PRO A 54 8.12 6.70 18.16
C PRO A 54 9.55 6.66 18.71
N GLU A 55 9.72 6.67 20.03
CA GLU A 55 11.05 6.67 20.68
C GLU A 55 11.90 5.43 20.35
N ASN A 56 11.24 4.29 20.11
CA ASN A 56 11.89 3.05 19.70
C ASN A 56 12.22 2.98 18.19
N LEU A 57 11.91 4.02 17.41
CA LEU A 57 12.37 4.19 16.03
C LEU A 57 13.62 5.08 16.01
N THR A 58 14.80 4.45 16.02
CA THR A 58 16.07 5.14 16.33
C THR A 58 16.73 5.80 15.12
N GLN A 59 16.46 5.32 13.91
CA GLN A 59 17.13 5.77 12.69
C GLN A 59 16.18 5.77 11.49
N VAL A 60 16.34 6.76 10.60
CA VAL A 60 15.64 6.84 9.31
C VAL A 60 16.66 6.98 8.19
N TYR A 61 16.58 6.07 7.24
CA TYR A 61 17.35 6.03 6.00
C TYR A 61 16.40 6.28 4.83
N GLU A 62 16.92 6.93 3.78
CA GLU A 62 16.10 7.33 2.63
C GLU A 62 16.77 6.89 1.33
N VAL A 63 15.96 6.31 0.44
CA VAL A 63 16.33 5.98 -0.95
C VAL A 63 15.47 6.83 -1.87
N TYR A 64 16.08 7.44 -2.88
CA TYR A 64 15.39 8.29 -3.85
C TYR A 64 15.38 7.61 -5.23
N LEU A 65 14.20 7.38 -5.79
CA LEU A 65 14.03 6.64 -7.04
C LEU A 65 14.33 7.48 -8.30
N GLU A 66 14.11 8.79 -8.23
CA GLU A 66 14.31 9.76 -9.31
C GLU A 66 15.62 10.54 -9.18
N ASP A 67 16.60 10.01 -8.42
CA ASP A 67 17.89 10.69 -8.26
C ASP A 67 18.64 10.77 -9.60
N SER A 68 19.55 11.73 -9.71
CA SER A 68 20.42 11.84 -10.88
C SER A 68 21.83 12.22 -10.43
N GLU A 69 22.86 11.64 -11.06
CA GLU A 69 24.24 12.02 -10.74
C GLU A 69 24.66 13.33 -11.45
N TRP A 70 23.75 13.91 -12.25
CA TRP A 70 24.01 15.07 -13.13
C TRP A 70 23.51 16.40 -12.55
N GLU A 71 22.61 16.41 -11.57
CA GLU A 71 22.16 17.63 -10.90
C GLU A 71 23.10 18.06 -9.76
N GLY A 72 24.15 18.76 -10.16
CA GLY A 72 25.09 19.38 -9.23
C GLY A 72 26.34 19.79 -9.99
N GLY A 73 26.33 21.01 -10.54
CA GLY A 73 27.35 21.59 -11.43
C GLY A 73 28.77 21.74 -10.87
N ASN A 74 29.22 20.85 -9.98
CA ASN A 74 30.56 20.84 -9.41
C ASN A 74 31.17 19.44 -9.21
N ARG A 75 30.87 18.48 -10.10
CA ARG A 75 31.87 17.46 -10.45
C ARG A 75 32.41 17.72 -11.84
N LYS A 76 33.58 18.39 -11.87
CA LYS A 76 34.50 18.31 -13.00
C LYS A 76 34.52 16.87 -13.47
N ARG A 77 34.17 16.69 -14.75
CA ARG A 77 34.39 15.61 -15.74
C ARG A 77 35.62 14.70 -15.50
N LYS A 78 35.85 14.24 -14.27
CA LYS A 78 37.02 13.46 -13.87
C LYS A 78 36.58 12.01 -13.81
N SER A 79 36.93 11.33 -14.91
CA SER A 79 36.83 9.90 -15.13
C SER A 79 35.44 9.38 -15.54
N ARG A 80 35.10 9.57 -16.83
CA ARG A 80 34.36 8.55 -17.59
C ARG A 80 35.22 7.28 -17.65
N LYS A 81 35.34 6.55 -16.54
CA LYS A 81 35.74 5.15 -16.66
C LYS A 81 34.55 4.49 -17.31
N LYS A 82 34.69 4.06 -18.58
CA LYS A 82 33.67 3.24 -19.23
C LYS A 82 33.32 2.12 -18.25
N VAL A 83 32.08 2.12 -17.77
CA VAL A 83 31.57 1.00 -16.97
C VAL A 83 31.55 -0.18 -17.93
N HIS A 84 32.38 -1.18 -17.64
CA HIS A 84 32.38 -2.42 -18.40
C HIS A 84 32.08 -3.57 -17.45
N LEU A 85 31.03 -4.31 -17.77
CA LEU A 85 30.61 -5.47 -17.00
C LEU A 85 31.58 -6.61 -17.24
N SER A 86 31.85 -7.40 -16.20
CA SER A 86 32.46 -8.71 -16.42
C SER A 86 31.49 -9.60 -17.21
N HIS A 87 31.98 -10.66 -17.85
CA HIS A 87 31.11 -11.55 -18.63
C HIS A 87 29.93 -12.08 -17.80
N LYS A 88 30.18 -12.49 -16.54
CA LYS A 88 29.14 -12.95 -15.62
C LYS A 88 28.14 -11.86 -15.26
N GLU A 89 28.60 -10.65 -14.98
CA GLU A 89 27.71 -9.52 -14.67
C GLU A 89 26.85 -9.12 -15.87
N TYR A 90 27.42 -9.16 -17.07
CA TYR A 90 26.71 -8.91 -18.32
C TYR A 90 25.61 -9.97 -18.53
N ASP A 91 25.96 -11.25 -18.40
CA ASP A 91 25.04 -12.36 -18.62
C ASP A 91 23.88 -12.33 -17.61
N GLU A 92 24.15 -12.06 -16.34
CA GLU A 92 23.08 -11.96 -15.33
C GLU A 92 22.23 -10.71 -15.52
N LEU A 93 22.82 -9.56 -15.89
CA LEU A 93 22.04 -8.37 -16.20
C LEU A 93 21.16 -8.59 -17.44
N LEU A 94 21.66 -9.30 -18.44
CA LEU A 94 20.89 -9.71 -19.61
C LEU A 94 19.75 -10.67 -19.23
N ASN A 95 20.02 -11.68 -18.40
CA ASN A 95 18.99 -12.60 -17.91
C ASN A 95 17.88 -11.86 -17.17
N MET A 96 18.25 -10.92 -16.30
CA MET A 96 17.31 -10.07 -15.57
C MET A 96 16.46 -9.25 -16.54
N VAL A 97 17.06 -8.60 -17.54
CA VAL A 97 16.31 -7.79 -18.53
C VAL A 97 15.39 -8.66 -19.40
N LEU A 98 15.79 -9.90 -19.69
CA LEU A 98 15.00 -10.86 -20.46
C LEU A 98 13.97 -11.65 -19.64
N ASN A 99 13.78 -11.32 -18.35
CA ASN A 99 12.90 -12.04 -17.40
C ASN A 99 13.23 -13.54 -17.29
N ARG A 100 14.51 -13.90 -17.39
CA ARG A 100 15.00 -15.27 -17.19
C ARG A 100 15.43 -15.46 -15.74
N LYS A 101 15.67 -16.72 -15.38
CA LYS A 101 16.29 -17.05 -14.10
C LYS A 101 17.61 -16.27 -13.97
N THR A 102 17.69 -15.47 -12.93
CA THR A 102 18.77 -14.52 -12.68
C THR A 102 19.40 -14.84 -11.33
N ASP A 103 20.73 -14.90 -11.28
CA ASP A 103 21.46 -14.88 -10.02
C ASP A 103 21.53 -13.46 -9.48
N TRP A 104 20.54 -13.13 -8.64
CA TRP A 104 20.45 -11.82 -8.00
C TRP A 104 21.64 -11.49 -7.10
N GLY A 105 22.39 -12.47 -6.59
CA GLY A 105 23.58 -12.21 -5.79
C GLY A 105 24.67 -11.49 -6.59
N ILE A 106 24.82 -11.84 -7.88
CA ILE A 106 25.75 -11.17 -8.80
C ILE A 106 25.27 -9.74 -9.10
N ILE A 107 23.97 -9.54 -9.26
CA ILE A 107 23.38 -8.21 -9.46
C ILE A 107 23.58 -7.32 -8.22
N PHE A 108 23.29 -7.82 -7.03
CA PHE A 108 23.51 -7.08 -5.78
C PHE A 108 24.99 -6.70 -5.62
N ASP A 109 25.89 -7.65 -5.82
CA ASP A 109 27.33 -7.43 -5.75
C ASP A 109 27.83 -6.40 -6.77
N LEU A 110 27.28 -6.40 -7.99
CA LEU A 110 27.60 -5.45 -9.05
C LEU A 110 27.38 -4.00 -8.58
N PHE A 111 26.19 -3.69 -8.06
CA PHE A 111 25.84 -2.32 -7.64
C PHE A 111 26.54 -1.90 -6.34
N HIS A 112 26.78 -2.84 -5.41
CA HIS A 112 27.37 -2.52 -4.11
C HIS A 112 28.90 -2.48 -4.13
N LYS A 113 29.58 -3.49 -4.70
CA LYS A 113 31.05 -3.60 -4.66
C LYS A 113 31.76 -2.67 -5.64
N LYS A 114 31.21 -2.48 -6.85
CA LYS A 114 31.85 -1.64 -7.87
C LYS A 114 31.55 -0.15 -7.73
N ARG A 115 30.54 0.23 -6.94
CA ARG A 115 30.05 1.62 -6.80
C ARG A 115 29.93 2.33 -8.16
N LEU A 116 29.30 1.63 -9.10
CA LEU A 116 29.15 2.11 -10.47
C LEU A 116 28.18 3.31 -10.54
N SER A 117 28.42 4.18 -11.52
CA SER A 117 27.46 5.22 -11.87
C SER A 117 26.26 4.58 -12.56
N VAL A 118 25.05 4.87 -12.06
CA VAL A 118 23.79 4.37 -12.64
C VAL A 118 23.60 4.96 -14.04
N ASP A 119 23.87 6.26 -14.17
CA ASP A 119 23.78 6.98 -15.44
C ASP A 119 24.78 6.44 -16.47
N ASP A 120 26.05 6.21 -16.08
CA ASP A 120 27.05 5.65 -17.00
C ASP A 120 26.75 4.21 -17.42
N LEU A 121 26.12 3.40 -16.55
CA LEU A 121 25.69 2.03 -16.91
C LEU A 121 24.54 2.07 -17.91
N LEU A 122 23.46 2.81 -17.61
CA LEU A 122 22.26 2.91 -18.46
C LEU A 122 22.56 3.54 -19.84
N MET A 123 23.48 4.51 -19.87
CA MET A 123 23.94 5.16 -21.11
C MET A 123 25.12 4.43 -21.77
N GLY A 124 25.62 3.37 -21.14
CA GLY A 124 26.81 2.63 -21.56
C GLY A 124 26.58 1.65 -22.70
N GLU A 125 27.69 1.16 -23.25
CA GLU A 125 27.69 0.21 -24.38
C GLU A 125 27.10 -1.15 -24.00
N ASP A 126 27.38 -1.65 -22.79
CA ASP A 126 26.89 -2.95 -22.34
C ASP A 126 25.36 -2.96 -22.21
N PHE A 127 24.78 -1.94 -21.58
CA PHE A 127 23.32 -1.82 -21.47
C PHE A 127 22.66 -1.62 -22.83
N PHE A 128 23.29 -0.85 -23.74
CA PHE A 128 22.82 -0.72 -25.12
C PHE A 128 22.77 -2.07 -25.85
N ARG A 129 23.79 -2.92 -25.69
CA ARG A 129 23.82 -4.27 -26.27
C ARG A 129 22.74 -5.17 -25.64
N ILE A 130 22.56 -5.12 -24.32
CA ILE A 130 21.50 -5.86 -23.62
C ILE A 130 20.11 -5.44 -24.11
N ALA A 131 19.87 -4.13 -24.24
CA ALA A 131 18.62 -3.59 -24.77
C ALA A 131 18.39 -4.03 -26.22
N THR A 132 19.45 -4.02 -27.05
CA THR A 132 19.38 -4.49 -28.44
C THR A 132 19.01 -5.97 -28.52
N GLU A 133 19.60 -6.81 -27.67
CA GLU A 133 19.29 -8.25 -27.61
C GLU A 133 17.84 -8.49 -27.16
N CYS A 134 17.38 -7.77 -26.14
CA CYS A 134 15.99 -7.84 -25.67
C CYS A 134 14.99 -7.40 -26.76
N TYR A 135 15.30 -6.29 -27.44
CA TYR A 135 14.50 -5.77 -28.54
C TYR A 135 14.39 -6.78 -29.69
N ASN A 136 15.51 -7.32 -30.17
CA ASN A 136 15.53 -8.23 -31.30
C ASN A 136 14.74 -9.51 -31.06
N ARG A 137 14.75 -10.00 -29.80
CA ARG A 137 14.04 -11.23 -29.43
C ARG A 137 12.54 -11.03 -29.26
N ASN A 138 12.14 -9.98 -28.56
CA ASN A 138 10.78 -9.88 -28.02
C ASN A 138 9.98 -8.68 -28.54
N TYR A 139 10.62 -7.67 -29.13
CA TYR A 139 10.00 -6.37 -29.42
C TYR A 139 10.43 -5.78 -30.77
N SER A 140 10.78 -6.60 -31.76
CA SER A 140 11.27 -6.13 -33.07
C SER A 140 10.20 -5.39 -33.92
N ASN A 141 8.96 -5.34 -33.43
CA ASN A 141 7.80 -4.72 -34.08
C ASN A 141 7.53 -3.26 -33.64
N ILE A 142 8.34 -2.66 -32.76
CA ILE A 142 8.19 -1.26 -32.32
C ILE A 142 9.44 -0.43 -32.64
N ASN A 143 9.42 0.89 -32.41
CA ASN A 143 10.60 1.71 -32.64
C ASN A 143 11.69 1.42 -31.58
N PHE A 144 12.91 1.08 -32.01
CA PHE A 144 14.01 0.77 -31.11
C PHE A 144 14.39 1.92 -30.18
N SER A 145 14.35 3.17 -30.66
CA SER A 145 14.67 4.34 -29.83
C SER A 145 13.68 4.46 -28.66
N ASP A 146 12.39 4.35 -28.93
CA ASP A 146 11.34 4.42 -27.92
C ASP A 146 11.45 3.24 -26.93
N PHE A 147 11.75 2.04 -27.42
CA PHE A 147 12.02 0.88 -26.58
C PHE A 147 13.23 1.09 -25.67
N LEU A 148 14.36 1.56 -26.20
CA LEU A 148 15.58 1.79 -25.43
C LEU A 148 15.34 2.82 -24.31
N TRP A 149 14.64 3.91 -24.61
CA TRP A 149 14.27 4.91 -23.60
C TRP A 149 13.32 4.34 -22.56
N THR A 150 12.31 3.58 -22.98
CA THR A 150 11.40 2.89 -22.05
C THR A 150 12.15 1.97 -21.10
N LEU A 151 13.07 1.15 -21.63
CA LEU A 151 13.86 0.22 -20.84
C LEU A 151 14.75 0.95 -19.82
N ARG A 152 15.38 2.06 -20.23
CA ARG A 152 16.17 2.91 -19.33
C ARG A 152 15.32 3.49 -18.21
N SER A 153 14.14 4.03 -18.53
CA SER A 153 13.21 4.59 -17.54
C SER A 153 12.71 3.54 -16.55
N ILE A 154 12.49 2.30 -17.00
CA ILE A 154 12.07 1.18 -16.14
C ILE A 154 13.17 0.80 -15.15
N TYR A 155 14.43 0.71 -15.61
CA TYR A 155 15.53 0.25 -14.78
C TYR A 155 16.18 1.32 -13.91
N LEU A 156 16.03 2.61 -14.25
CA LEU A 156 16.56 3.73 -13.47
C LEU A 156 16.21 3.66 -11.96
N PRO A 157 14.92 3.63 -11.55
CA PRO A 157 14.55 3.58 -10.14
C PRO A 157 15.04 2.30 -9.45
N MET A 158 15.04 1.17 -10.16
CA MET A 158 15.55 -0.10 -9.63
C MET A 158 17.05 -0.04 -9.37
N PHE A 159 17.83 0.54 -10.28
CA PHE A 159 19.28 0.67 -10.14
C PHE A 159 19.67 1.64 -9.04
N TRP A 160 18.89 2.71 -8.83
CA TRP A 160 19.04 3.58 -7.66
C TRP A 160 18.77 2.84 -6.35
N THR A 161 17.75 1.99 -6.35
CA THR A 161 17.43 1.13 -5.20
C THR A 161 18.58 0.16 -4.90
N LEU A 162 19.12 -0.52 -5.91
CA LEU A 162 20.25 -1.45 -5.80
C LEU A 162 21.57 -0.78 -5.36
N ARG A 163 21.67 0.55 -5.48
CA ARG A 163 22.81 1.33 -5.00
C ARG A 163 22.78 1.67 -3.53
N MET A 164 21.67 1.41 -2.84
CA MET A 164 21.54 1.71 -1.43
C MET A 164 22.53 0.87 -0.60
N ASP A 165 23.17 1.52 0.37
CA ASP A 165 23.91 0.83 1.42
C ASP A 165 22.90 0.43 2.52
N VAL A 166 22.39 -0.79 2.41
CA VAL A 166 21.30 -1.28 3.27
C VAL A 166 21.74 -1.35 4.73
N PRO A 167 21.03 -0.66 5.65
CA PRO A 167 21.45 -0.56 7.04
C PRO A 167 21.30 -1.90 7.74
N LYS A 168 22.28 -2.28 8.57
CA LYS A 168 22.28 -3.58 9.25
C LYS A 168 21.14 -3.69 10.27
N ALA A 169 20.32 -4.72 10.14
CA ALA A 169 19.28 -5.12 11.07
C ALA A 169 19.19 -6.65 11.19
N ASP A 170 18.49 -7.15 12.20
CA ASP A 170 18.32 -8.59 12.44
C ASP A 170 17.16 -9.17 11.62
N LEU A 171 16.15 -8.34 11.37
CA LEU A 171 14.99 -8.63 10.53
C LEU A 171 14.70 -7.43 9.63
N TYR A 172 14.48 -7.68 8.34
CA TYR A 172 13.91 -6.70 7.42
C TYR A 172 12.44 -7.02 7.23
N HIS A 173 11.58 -6.07 7.58
CA HIS A 173 10.14 -6.17 7.44
C HIS A 173 9.70 -5.21 6.33
N CYS A 174 9.53 -5.76 5.14
CA CYS A 174 9.10 -5.07 3.94
C CYS A 174 7.57 -4.98 3.90
N VAL A 175 7.00 -3.80 3.70
CA VAL A 175 5.53 -3.58 3.66
C VAL A 175 4.92 -3.78 2.25
N ALA A 176 5.74 -4.21 1.30
CA ALA A 176 5.37 -4.55 -0.06
C ALA A 176 6.51 -5.37 -0.70
N THR A 177 6.20 -6.06 -1.78
CA THR A 177 7.23 -6.78 -2.54
C THR A 177 8.12 -5.88 -3.41
N GLY A 178 7.58 -4.89 -4.13
CA GLY A 178 8.25 -4.03 -5.13
C GLY A 178 9.72 -3.60 -4.91
N TYR A 179 9.97 -2.30 -4.72
CA TYR A 179 11.33 -1.83 -4.41
C TYR A 179 11.71 -2.19 -2.98
N SER A 180 10.71 -2.26 -2.08
CA SER A 180 10.88 -2.68 -0.70
C SER A 180 11.45 -4.10 -0.58
N GLY A 181 10.91 -5.07 -1.32
CA GLY A 181 11.40 -6.45 -1.32
C GLY A 181 12.72 -6.63 -2.07
N ILE A 182 13.08 -5.76 -3.03
CA ILE A 182 14.47 -5.71 -3.54
C ILE A 182 15.43 -5.36 -2.41
N LEU A 183 15.16 -4.29 -1.64
CA LEU A 183 16.05 -3.88 -0.54
C LEU A 183 16.13 -4.95 0.54
N GLY A 184 15.00 -5.56 0.91
CA GLY A 184 14.96 -6.68 1.86
C GLY A 184 15.77 -7.89 1.36
N SER A 185 15.62 -8.25 0.09
CA SER A 185 16.38 -9.34 -0.55
C SER A 185 17.88 -9.07 -0.58
N MET A 186 18.24 -7.83 -0.92
CA MET A 186 19.63 -7.36 -0.94
C MET A 186 20.24 -7.36 0.46
N ALA A 187 19.47 -6.97 1.47
CA ALA A 187 19.91 -6.97 2.84
C ALA A 187 20.10 -8.38 3.41
N LYS A 188 19.23 -9.32 3.05
CA LYS A 188 19.41 -10.75 3.36
C LYS A 188 20.70 -11.31 2.73
N HIS A 189 21.00 -10.93 1.49
CA HIS A 189 22.25 -11.32 0.81
C HIS A 189 23.50 -10.78 1.50
N PHE A 190 23.51 -9.51 1.91
CA PHE A 190 24.70 -8.89 2.51
C PHE A 190 24.88 -9.17 4.01
N HIS A 191 23.80 -9.26 4.77
CA HIS A 191 23.84 -9.35 6.23
C HIS A 191 23.46 -10.73 6.79
N GLY A 192 22.90 -11.62 5.97
CA GLY A 192 22.42 -12.95 6.42
C GLY A 192 21.15 -12.89 7.29
N SER A 193 20.53 -11.72 7.38
CA SER A 193 19.36 -11.45 8.23
C SER A 193 18.08 -12.10 7.68
N SER A 194 17.06 -12.17 8.53
CA SER A 194 15.74 -12.65 8.16
C SER A 194 14.97 -11.62 7.32
N LEU A 195 14.06 -12.09 6.47
CA LEU A 195 13.19 -11.27 5.62
C LEU A 195 11.72 -11.65 5.81
N LEU A 196 10.93 -10.67 6.26
CA LEU A 196 9.47 -10.70 6.35
C LEU A 196 8.89 -9.74 5.32
N ILE A 197 7.89 -10.18 4.58
CA ILE A 197 7.10 -9.32 3.70
C ILE A 197 5.67 -9.29 4.20
N SER A 198 5.08 -8.11 4.36
CA SER A 198 3.66 -7.93 4.66
C SER A 198 3.01 -7.16 3.55
N GLU A 199 2.18 -7.80 2.72
CA GLU A 199 1.48 -7.13 1.63
C GLU A 199 0.11 -6.63 2.10
N HIS A 200 -0.03 -5.30 2.12
CA HIS A 200 -1.30 -4.63 2.42
C HIS A 200 -2.25 -4.53 1.21
N GLY A 201 -1.72 -4.84 0.03
CA GLY A 201 -2.35 -4.97 -1.26
C GLY A 201 -1.37 -5.73 -2.16
N ILE A 202 -1.89 -6.44 -3.16
CA ILE A 202 -1.04 -7.27 -4.03
C ILE A 202 -0.29 -6.34 -5.00
N TYR A 203 0.99 -6.07 -4.70
CA TYR A 203 1.76 -5.02 -5.36
C TYR A 203 1.73 -5.13 -6.89
N THR A 204 1.96 -6.33 -7.43
CA THR A 204 1.95 -6.54 -8.90
C THR A 204 0.58 -6.21 -9.52
N ARG A 205 -0.52 -6.58 -8.87
CA ARG A 205 -1.88 -6.32 -9.37
C ARG A 205 -2.24 -4.85 -9.28
N GLU A 206 -1.93 -4.19 -8.18
CA GLU A 206 -2.15 -2.75 -8.04
C GLU A 206 -1.41 -1.96 -9.13
N ARG A 207 -0.13 -2.30 -9.37
CA ARG A 207 0.65 -1.65 -10.44
C ARG A 207 0.13 -1.98 -11.83
N GLU A 208 -0.32 -3.21 -12.07
CA GLU A 208 -0.95 -3.60 -13.33
C GLU A 208 -2.23 -2.78 -13.58
N GLU A 209 -3.12 -2.65 -12.59
CA GLU A 209 -4.33 -1.85 -12.69
C GLU A 209 -4.05 -0.36 -12.96
N GLU A 210 -3.07 0.22 -12.26
CA GLU A 210 -2.62 1.59 -12.48
C GLU A 210 -2.09 1.79 -13.90
N LEU A 211 -1.24 0.87 -14.38
CA LEU A 211 -0.68 0.91 -15.74
C LEU A 211 -1.75 0.75 -16.81
N ILE A 212 -2.73 -0.14 -16.61
CA ILE A 212 -3.83 -0.33 -17.56
C ILE A 212 -4.64 0.97 -17.70
N LYS A 213 -4.86 1.69 -16.61
CA LYS A 213 -5.56 2.99 -16.59
C LYS A 213 -4.69 4.15 -17.09
N ALA A 214 -3.37 4.04 -17.02
CA ALA A 214 -2.45 5.09 -17.44
C ALA A 214 -2.54 5.39 -18.95
N ALA A 215 -2.67 6.68 -19.28
CA ALA A 215 -2.64 7.18 -20.66
C ALA A 215 -1.22 7.41 -21.20
N TRP A 216 -0.22 7.53 -20.31
CA TRP A 216 1.16 7.87 -20.65
C TRP A 216 1.99 6.69 -21.19
N VAL A 217 1.57 5.44 -20.92
CA VAL A 217 2.14 4.23 -21.54
C VAL A 217 1.14 3.64 -22.52
N LYS A 218 1.55 3.33 -23.76
CA LYS A 218 0.66 2.77 -24.78
C LYS A 218 1.03 1.33 -25.14
N GLY A 219 0.02 0.50 -25.34
CA GLY A 219 0.16 -0.84 -25.95
C GLY A 219 1.23 -1.70 -25.29
N ILE A 220 2.16 -2.22 -26.11
CA ILE A 220 3.15 -3.23 -25.71
C ILE A 220 4.09 -2.78 -24.58
N TYR A 221 4.29 -1.47 -24.39
CA TYR A 221 5.14 -0.94 -23.33
C TYR A 221 4.57 -1.18 -21.93
N LYS A 222 3.23 -1.34 -21.80
CA LYS A 222 2.60 -1.68 -20.52
C LYS A 222 3.06 -3.06 -20.04
N ASN A 223 3.18 -4.02 -20.96
CA ASN A 223 3.61 -5.38 -20.63
C ASN A 223 5.05 -5.39 -20.09
N ILE A 224 5.94 -4.55 -20.61
CA ILE A 224 7.32 -4.45 -20.11
C ILE A 224 7.34 -4.00 -18.64
N TRP A 225 6.50 -3.03 -18.28
CA TRP A 225 6.35 -2.59 -16.90
C TRP A 225 5.72 -3.65 -16.00
N ILE A 226 4.65 -4.32 -16.44
CA ILE A 226 3.99 -5.39 -15.68
C ILE A 226 4.98 -6.52 -15.37
N GLU A 227 5.73 -6.96 -16.39
CA GLU A 227 6.76 -7.98 -16.22
C GLU A 227 7.89 -7.54 -15.28
N GLN A 228 8.24 -6.25 -15.30
CA GLN A 228 9.20 -5.71 -14.34
C GLN A 228 8.67 -5.76 -12.91
N PHE A 229 7.43 -5.36 -12.65
CA PHE A 229 6.82 -5.43 -11.32
C PHE A 229 6.72 -6.88 -10.83
N LYS A 230 6.26 -7.78 -11.69
CA LYS A 230 6.19 -9.22 -11.42
C LYS A 230 7.55 -9.80 -11.05
N LYS A 231 8.61 -9.42 -11.75
CA LYS A 231 9.99 -9.84 -11.44
C LYS A 231 10.44 -9.42 -10.04
N MET A 232 10.13 -8.19 -9.64
CA MET A 232 10.46 -7.70 -8.29
C MET A 232 9.69 -8.50 -7.24
N SER A 233 8.40 -8.78 -7.48
CA SER A 233 7.60 -9.63 -6.60
C SER A 233 8.12 -11.06 -6.49
N LEU A 234 8.48 -11.69 -7.61
CA LEU A 234 9.06 -13.04 -7.63
C LEU A 234 10.39 -13.13 -6.87
N LEU A 235 11.27 -12.15 -7.04
CA LEU A 235 12.50 -12.05 -6.23
C LEU A 235 12.16 -12.01 -4.74
N ALA A 236 11.23 -11.13 -4.37
CA ALA A 236 10.87 -10.90 -2.98
C ALA A 236 10.26 -12.18 -2.35
N TYR A 237 9.36 -12.87 -3.04
CA TYR A 237 8.80 -14.15 -2.58
C TYR A 237 9.84 -15.28 -2.50
N ASP A 238 10.77 -15.35 -3.46
CA ASP A 238 11.88 -16.32 -3.43
C ASP A 238 12.74 -16.12 -2.17
N LYS A 239 13.11 -14.87 -1.86
CA LYS A 239 14.01 -14.54 -0.74
C LYS A 239 13.34 -14.44 0.61
N ALA A 240 12.04 -14.14 0.68
CA ALA A 240 11.32 -14.04 1.94
C ALA A 240 11.39 -15.35 2.73
N ASP A 241 11.55 -15.24 4.04
CA ASP A 241 11.36 -16.36 4.97
C ASP A 241 9.87 -16.56 5.27
N THR A 242 9.14 -15.45 5.42
CA THR A 242 7.69 -15.42 5.66
C THR A 242 7.08 -14.28 4.84
N VAL A 243 5.90 -14.52 4.28
CA VAL A 243 5.07 -13.54 3.58
C VAL A 243 3.73 -13.48 4.30
N THR A 244 3.20 -12.28 4.52
CA THR A 244 1.88 -12.09 5.12
C THR A 244 0.95 -11.36 4.17
N CYS A 245 -0.33 -11.65 4.29
CA CYS A 245 -1.43 -11.00 3.59
C CYS A 245 -2.62 -10.83 4.52
N LEU A 246 -3.57 -9.98 4.13
CA LEU A 246 -4.62 -9.53 5.04
C LEU A 246 -5.83 -10.48 5.13
N TYR A 247 -6.03 -11.35 4.14
CA TYR A 247 -7.19 -12.24 4.02
C TYR A 247 -6.93 -13.41 3.06
N ASP A 248 -7.77 -14.44 3.09
CA ASP A 248 -7.53 -15.71 2.37
C ASP A 248 -7.51 -15.53 0.85
N HIS A 249 -8.41 -14.74 0.27
CA HIS A 249 -8.36 -14.50 -1.17
C HIS A 249 -7.01 -13.85 -1.58
N ALA A 250 -6.44 -12.95 -0.79
CA ALA A 250 -5.11 -12.39 -1.08
C ALA A 250 -4.01 -13.46 -1.06
N ARG A 251 -4.10 -14.47 -0.18
CA ARG A 251 -3.20 -15.62 -0.18
C ARG A 251 -3.29 -16.41 -1.49
N GLU A 252 -4.49 -16.66 -2.01
CA GLU A 252 -4.68 -17.33 -3.31
C GLU A 252 -3.97 -16.56 -4.43
N LEU A 253 -4.14 -15.22 -4.45
CA LEU A 253 -3.49 -14.36 -5.45
C LEU A 253 -1.95 -14.39 -5.33
N GLN A 254 -1.41 -14.44 -4.12
CA GLN A 254 0.04 -14.58 -3.89
C GLN A 254 0.57 -15.92 -4.43
N ILE A 255 -0.17 -17.01 -4.24
CA ILE A 255 0.17 -18.34 -4.77
C ILE A 255 0.17 -18.31 -6.30
N GLU A 256 -0.87 -17.73 -6.92
CA GLU A 256 -0.94 -17.57 -8.38
C GLU A 256 0.24 -16.75 -8.96
N LEU A 257 0.72 -15.77 -8.20
CA LEU A 257 1.87 -14.94 -8.58
C LEU A 257 3.23 -15.62 -8.33
N GLY A 258 3.25 -16.81 -7.73
CA GLY A 258 4.46 -17.62 -7.54
C GLY A 258 5.05 -17.56 -6.13
N CYS A 259 4.31 -17.07 -5.13
CA CYS A 259 4.72 -17.21 -3.74
C CYS A 259 4.50 -18.66 -3.25
N PRO A 260 5.52 -19.32 -2.67
CA PRO A 260 5.33 -20.64 -2.08
C PRO A 260 4.31 -20.60 -0.94
N GLU A 261 3.34 -21.51 -0.97
CA GLU A 261 2.21 -21.54 -0.04
C GLU A 261 2.66 -21.66 1.42
N GLU A 262 3.71 -22.45 1.68
CA GLU A 262 4.25 -22.70 3.02
C GLU A 262 4.86 -21.46 3.68
N LYS A 263 5.12 -20.40 2.90
CA LYS A 263 5.63 -19.12 3.41
C LYS A 263 4.52 -18.14 3.79
N ILE A 264 3.28 -18.37 3.35
CA ILE A 264 2.21 -17.38 3.46
C ILE A 264 1.46 -17.55 4.79
N LYS A 265 1.34 -16.47 5.55
CA LYS A 265 0.50 -16.38 6.76
C LYS A 265 -0.56 -15.29 6.59
N VAL A 266 -1.83 -15.61 6.82
CA VAL A 266 -2.91 -14.60 6.81
C VAL A 266 -2.89 -13.86 8.14
N THR A 267 -2.66 -12.55 8.09
CA THR A 267 -2.55 -11.66 9.25
C THR A 267 -3.43 -10.42 9.02
N PRO A 268 -4.72 -10.48 9.40
CA PRO A 268 -5.62 -9.35 9.26
C PRO A 268 -5.11 -8.11 10.02
N ASN A 269 -5.46 -6.93 9.50
CA ASN A 269 -5.27 -5.70 10.24
C ASN A 269 -6.18 -5.69 11.47
N GLY A 270 -5.71 -5.03 12.52
CA GLY A 270 -6.49 -4.77 13.72
C GLY A 270 -6.71 -3.28 13.94
N ILE A 271 -7.82 -2.94 14.60
CA ILE A 271 -8.10 -1.58 15.08
C ILE A 271 -8.30 -1.56 16.60
N ASN A 272 -8.14 -0.38 17.19
CA ASN A 272 -8.45 -0.16 18.60
C ASN A 272 -9.95 0.15 18.75
N THR A 273 -10.74 -0.89 19.05
CA THR A 273 -12.19 -0.78 19.21
C THR A 273 -12.57 0.04 20.45
N GLU A 274 -11.79 -0.04 21.54
CA GLU A 274 -12.03 0.71 22.78
C GLU A 274 -11.92 2.22 22.56
N ALA A 275 -11.00 2.65 21.70
CA ALA A 275 -10.84 4.05 21.31
C ALA A 275 -12.05 4.64 20.57
N LEU A 276 -12.98 3.78 20.13
CA LEU A 276 -14.21 4.10 19.40
C LEU A 276 -15.49 3.73 20.19
N ALA A 277 -15.38 3.36 21.48
CA ALA A 277 -16.53 2.96 22.28
C ALA A 277 -17.42 4.16 22.73
N ASN A 278 -16.81 5.30 23.04
CA ASN A 278 -17.49 6.48 23.59
C ASN A 278 -17.65 7.59 22.56
N LEU A 279 -18.37 7.31 21.48
CA LEU A 279 -18.58 8.27 20.39
C LEU A 279 -19.77 9.20 20.69
N PRO A 280 -19.73 10.45 20.18
CA PRO A 280 -20.84 11.38 20.29
C PRO A 280 -22.08 10.83 19.57
N VAL A 281 -23.21 10.89 20.25
CA VAL A 281 -24.51 10.53 19.68
C VAL A 281 -25.14 11.75 19.00
N LYS A 282 -26.09 11.50 18.09
CA LYS A 282 -26.86 12.55 17.43
C LYS A 282 -27.66 13.37 18.45
N SER A 283 -27.55 14.69 18.36
CA SER A 283 -28.50 15.64 18.97
C SER A 283 -29.91 15.48 18.38
N GLU A 284 -30.92 16.03 19.05
CA GLU A 284 -32.32 15.98 18.59
C GLU A 284 -32.52 16.56 17.18
N GLU A 285 -31.73 17.58 16.80
CA GLU A 285 -31.78 18.14 15.45
C GLU A 285 -31.13 17.21 14.42
N GLU A 286 -29.99 16.60 14.76
CA GLU A 286 -29.29 15.65 13.89
C GLU A 286 -30.11 14.36 13.68
N GLN A 287 -30.95 13.96 14.64
CA GLN A 287 -31.85 12.80 14.51
C GLN A 287 -32.89 12.98 13.40
N LYS A 288 -33.18 14.21 12.96
CA LYS A 288 -34.08 14.46 11.82
C LYS A 288 -33.49 14.02 10.49
N PHE A 289 -32.18 13.80 10.43
CA PHE A 289 -31.46 13.41 9.22
C PHE A 289 -30.91 11.99 9.33
N ILE A 290 -30.83 11.33 8.17
CA ILE A 290 -30.04 10.13 7.97
C ILE A 290 -28.68 10.57 7.45
N ASN A 291 -27.61 10.33 8.19
CA ASN A 291 -26.26 10.77 7.90
C ASN A 291 -25.45 9.57 7.38
N ALA A 292 -25.13 9.62 6.09
CA ALA A 292 -24.18 8.70 5.48
C ALA A 292 -22.77 9.32 5.51
N GLY A 293 -21.74 8.53 5.81
CA GLY A 293 -20.37 9.02 5.90
C GLY A 293 -19.36 8.23 5.08
N ALA A 294 -18.44 8.92 4.44
CA ALA A 294 -17.33 8.34 3.69
C ALA A 294 -16.00 8.91 4.21
N VAL A 295 -15.16 8.07 4.78
CA VAL A 295 -13.85 8.46 5.29
C VAL A 295 -12.80 8.02 4.28
N LEU A 296 -12.32 8.96 3.49
CA LEU A 296 -11.42 8.68 2.38
C LEU A 296 -10.67 9.93 1.93
N ARG A 297 -9.49 9.72 1.36
CA ARG A 297 -8.82 10.72 0.54
C ARG A 297 -9.56 10.89 -0.78
N VAL A 298 -9.76 12.13 -1.23
CA VAL A 298 -10.52 12.42 -2.46
C VAL A 298 -9.61 12.22 -3.67
N THR A 299 -9.45 10.97 -4.08
CA THR A 299 -8.64 10.58 -5.24
C THR A 299 -9.40 9.64 -6.18
N PRO A 300 -8.99 9.50 -7.46
CA PRO A 300 -9.71 8.69 -8.44
C PRO A 300 -9.96 7.24 -8.02
N ILE A 301 -9.03 6.61 -7.30
CA ILE A 301 -9.17 5.21 -6.85
C ILE A 301 -10.31 5.02 -5.85
N LYS A 302 -10.73 6.08 -5.15
CA LYS A 302 -11.84 6.05 -4.18
C LYS A 302 -13.22 6.32 -4.83
N ASP A 303 -13.23 6.67 -6.12
CA ASP A 303 -14.43 6.87 -6.95
C ASP A 303 -15.55 7.69 -6.30
N VAL A 304 -15.16 8.82 -5.73
CA VAL A 304 -16.07 9.79 -5.10
C VAL A 304 -17.15 10.31 -6.07
N LYS A 305 -16.88 10.32 -7.38
CA LYS A 305 -17.87 10.75 -8.39
C LYS A 305 -19.08 9.82 -8.45
N THR A 306 -18.85 8.50 -8.50
CA THR A 306 -19.92 7.50 -8.44
C THR A 306 -20.70 7.64 -7.13
N MET A 307 -20.01 7.87 -6.00
CA MET A 307 -20.66 8.10 -4.70
C MET A 307 -21.62 9.31 -4.74
N ILE A 308 -21.18 10.45 -5.29
CA ILE A 308 -22.00 11.67 -5.41
C ILE A 308 -23.21 11.43 -6.31
N GLN A 309 -23.01 10.76 -7.45
CA GLN A 309 -24.11 10.45 -8.37
C GLN A 309 -25.14 9.53 -7.72
N ALA A 310 -24.71 8.47 -7.04
CA ALA A 310 -25.58 7.56 -6.33
C ALA A 310 -26.34 8.27 -5.20
N PHE A 311 -25.65 9.16 -4.46
CA PHE A 311 -26.28 9.98 -3.43
C PHE A 311 -27.38 10.88 -4.00
N ASP A 312 -27.17 11.55 -5.14
CA ASP A 312 -28.22 12.37 -5.76
C ASP A 312 -29.49 11.54 -6.07
N PHE A 313 -29.33 10.33 -6.63
CA PHE A 313 -30.45 9.43 -6.86
C PHE A 313 -31.15 8.99 -5.57
N ALA A 314 -30.39 8.67 -4.51
CA ALA A 314 -30.93 8.28 -3.22
C ALA A 314 -31.65 9.45 -2.53
N LYS A 315 -31.07 10.64 -2.53
CA LYS A 315 -31.61 11.89 -1.96
C LYS A 315 -32.93 12.30 -2.58
N LYS A 316 -33.14 12.01 -3.86
CA LYS A 316 -34.44 12.22 -4.53
C LYS A 316 -35.55 11.39 -3.87
N ARG A 317 -35.25 10.20 -3.34
CA ARG A 317 -36.19 9.31 -2.65
C ARG A 317 -36.23 9.54 -1.13
N VAL A 318 -35.09 9.85 -0.52
CA VAL A 318 -34.95 10.08 0.94
C VAL A 318 -34.54 11.53 1.17
N LYS A 319 -35.53 12.41 1.38
CA LYS A 319 -35.29 13.86 1.43
C LYS A 319 -34.44 14.33 2.60
N ASN A 320 -34.38 13.59 3.70
CA ASN A 320 -33.58 13.89 4.88
C ASN A 320 -32.23 13.14 4.91
N LEU A 321 -31.76 12.60 3.79
CA LEU A 321 -30.43 11.98 3.68
C LEU A 321 -29.32 13.05 3.57
N LYS A 322 -28.23 12.92 4.31
CA LYS A 322 -27.02 13.76 4.26
C LYS A 322 -25.80 12.90 3.94
N LEU A 323 -24.81 13.47 3.26
CA LEU A 323 -23.54 12.81 2.97
C LEU A 323 -22.36 13.65 3.47
N TRP A 324 -21.55 13.05 4.33
CA TRP A 324 -20.26 13.59 4.76
C TRP A 324 -19.13 12.87 4.02
N ILE A 325 -18.30 13.64 3.33
CA ILE A 325 -17.07 13.16 2.69
C ILE A 325 -15.89 13.72 3.48
N MET A 326 -15.23 12.86 4.26
CA MET A 326 -14.20 13.22 5.24
C MET A 326 -12.83 12.74 4.81
N GLY A 327 -11.94 13.68 4.52
CA GLY A 327 -10.53 13.41 4.26
C GLY A 327 -9.85 14.46 3.39
N PRO A 328 -8.55 14.28 3.13
CA PRO A 328 -7.75 15.24 2.38
C PRO A 328 -8.17 15.34 0.90
N VAL A 329 -8.00 16.53 0.34
CA VAL A 329 -8.31 16.87 -1.07
C VAL A 329 -7.09 17.41 -1.83
N ASP A 330 -5.98 17.60 -1.13
CA ASP A 330 -4.72 18.17 -1.60
C ASP A 330 -3.85 17.18 -2.40
N GLU A 331 -4.16 15.88 -2.34
CA GLU A 331 -3.41 14.87 -3.09
C GLU A 331 -3.70 14.91 -4.60
N ASP A 332 -4.94 15.22 -4.98
CA ASP A 332 -5.37 15.41 -6.37
C ASP A 332 -6.40 16.53 -6.44
N GLU A 333 -5.91 17.77 -6.34
CA GLU A 333 -6.74 18.99 -6.34
C GLU A 333 -7.65 19.07 -7.58
N LYS A 334 -7.18 18.56 -8.73
CA LYS A 334 -7.98 18.53 -9.96
C LYS A 334 -9.17 17.59 -9.82
N TYR A 335 -8.95 16.36 -9.36
CA TYR A 335 -10.03 15.41 -9.16
C TYR A 335 -11.02 15.89 -8.08
N ALA A 336 -10.52 16.51 -7.01
CA ALA A 336 -11.36 17.14 -5.99
C ALA A 336 -12.23 18.26 -6.58
N GLN A 337 -11.66 19.13 -7.43
CA GLN A 337 -12.42 20.17 -8.12
C GLN A 337 -13.52 19.57 -9.02
N GLU A 338 -13.20 18.53 -9.77
CA GLU A 338 -14.19 17.81 -10.59
C GLU A 338 -15.34 17.20 -9.75
N CYS A 339 -15.08 16.84 -8.48
CA CYS A 339 -16.12 16.38 -7.56
C CYS A 339 -17.00 17.53 -7.05
N TYR A 340 -16.42 18.70 -6.75
CA TYR A 340 -17.19 19.88 -6.36
C TYR A 340 -18.10 20.37 -7.50
N ASP A 341 -17.53 20.47 -8.70
CA ASP A 341 -18.28 20.87 -9.91
C ASP A 341 -19.43 19.90 -10.19
N LEU A 342 -19.23 18.60 -9.92
CA LEU A 342 -20.28 17.59 -10.07
C LEU A 342 -21.44 17.84 -9.10
N VAL A 343 -21.17 18.11 -7.81
CA VAL A 343 -22.22 18.44 -6.82
C VAL A 343 -23.00 19.68 -7.26
N GLU A 344 -22.30 20.73 -7.72
CA GLU A 344 -22.93 21.96 -8.21
C GLU A 344 -23.79 21.70 -9.46
N SER A 345 -23.26 20.94 -10.42
CA SER A 345 -23.96 20.63 -11.68
C SER A 345 -25.25 19.82 -11.49
N LEU A 346 -25.25 18.92 -10.50
CA LEU A 346 -26.44 18.13 -10.13
C LEU A 346 -27.44 18.95 -9.31
N GLY A 347 -27.02 20.09 -8.73
CA GLY A 347 -27.82 20.88 -7.79
C GLY A 347 -28.10 20.12 -6.48
N THR A 348 -27.26 19.15 -6.15
CA THR A 348 -27.46 18.25 -5.03
C THR A 348 -27.14 18.95 -3.72
N LYS A 349 -28.12 19.02 -2.83
CA LYS A 349 -27.96 19.59 -1.48
C LYS A 349 -27.51 18.50 -0.50
N ASP A 350 -27.02 18.93 0.66
CA ASP A 350 -26.69 18.04 1.79
C ASP A 350 -25.50 17.10 1.53
N VAL A 351 -24.58 17.51 0.65
CA VAL A 351 -23.24 16.92 0.51
C VAL A 351 -22.24 17.90 1.14
N GLU A 352 -21.44 17.42 2.08
CA GLU A 352 -20.45 18.23 2.78
C GLU A 352 -19.08 17.55 2.71
N PHE A 353 -18.11 18.28 2.17
CA PHE A 353 -16.70 17.90 2.21
C PHE A 353 -16.06 18.55 3.43
N THR A 354 -15.74 17.75 4.44
CA THR A 354 -15.27 18.28 5.73
C THR A 354 -13.78 18.58 5.73
N GLY A 355 -13.04 18.12 4.71
CA GLY A 355 -11.59 18.04 4.74
C GLY A 355 -11.10 17.06 5.82
N ARG A 356 -9.86 17.24 6.29
CA ARG A 356 -9.31 16.42 7.38
C ARG A 356 -9.99 16.76 8.71
N VAL A 357 -10.62 15.77 9.32
CA VAL A 357 -11.30 15.88 10.61
C VAL A 357 -10.90 14.76 11.56
N ASN A 358 -11.20 14.93 12.85
CA ASN A 358 -11.21 13.81 13.78
C ASN A 358 -12.49 12.99 13.55
N ILE A 359 -12.33 11.80 12.97
CA ILE A 359 -13.43 10.89 12.63
C ILE A 359 -14.34 10.60 13.83
N LYS A 360 -13.79 10.58 15.05
CA LYS A 360 -14.57 10.30 16.27
C LYS A 360 -15.70 11.30 16.49
N ASP A 361 -15.54 12.53 16.02
CA ASP A 361 -16.54 13.59 16.19
C ASP A 361 -17.78 13.37 15.30
N TYR A 362 -17.64 12.55 14.25
CA TYR A 362 -18.68 12.30 13.24
C TYR A 362 -19.23 10.87 13.32
N LEU A 363 -18.37 9.87 13.59
CA LEU A 363 -18.70 8.46 13.38
C LEU A 363 -19.93 8.01 14.19
N GLY A 364 -20.05 8.42 15.45
CA GLY A 364 -21.22 8.11 16.28
C GLY A 364 -22.52 8.74 15.77
N LYS A 365 -22.41 9.84 15.00
CA LYS A 365 -23.53 10.58 14.40
C LYS A 365 -23.92 10.09 13.01
N MET A 366 -23.20 9.14 12.43
CA MET A 366 -23.58 8.48 11.17
C MET A 366 -24.60 7.38 11.43
N ASP A 367 -25.41 7.05 10.42
CA ASP A 367 -26.28 5.87 10.44
C ASP A 367 -25.66 4.69 9.70
N PHE A 368 -24.90 4.97 8.63
CA PHE A 368 -24.14 3.99 7.87
C PHE A 368 -22.96 4.68 7.18
N THR A 369 -21.97 3.90 6.74
CA THR A 369 -20.82 4.42 5.99
C THR A 369 -20.78 3.89 4.57
N LEU A 370 -20.00 4.56 3.72
CA LEU A 370 -19.87 4.29 2.29
C LEU A 370 -18.41 4.16 1.88
N LEU A 371 -18.16 3.15 1.06
CA LEU A 371 -16.87 2.91 0.41
C LEU A 371 -17.10 2.50 -1.05
N THR A 372 -16.87 3.44 -1.97
CA THR A 372 -17.08 3.22 -3.42
C THR A 372 -15.79 2.91 -4.17
N SER A 373 -14.74 2.51 -3.46
CA SER A 373 -13.39 2.34 -4.02
C SER A 373 -13.34 1.36 -5.18
N ILE A 374 -12.46 1.63 -6.14
CA ILE A 374 -12.18 0.74 -7.27
C ILE A 374 -11.18 -0.36 -6.86
N SER A 375 -10.34 -0.10 -5.84
CA SER A 375 -9.37 -1.06 -5.32
C SER A 375 -9.14 -0.81 -3.82
N GLU A 376 -9.07 -1.88 -3.03
CA GLU A 376 -8.73 -1.90 -1.61
C GLU A 376 -8.03 -3.22 -1.25
N GLY A 377 -7.20 -3.18 -0.20
CA GLY A 377 -6.73 -4.39 0.50
C GLY A 377 -7.77 -4.83 1.53
N GLN A 378 -7.51 -4.49 2.79
CA GLN A 378 -8.51 -4.57 3.86
C GLN A 378 -8.80 -3.15 4.38
N PRO A 379 -9.97 -2.57 4.03
CA PRO A 379 -10.25 -1.18 4.36
C PRO A 379 -10.46 -1.00 5.88
N LEU A 380 -9.51 -0.32 6.52
CA LEU A 380 -9.58 0.00 7.96
C LEU A 380 -10.86 0.78 8.32
N THR A 381 -11.37 1.59 7.39
CA THR A 381 -12.58 2.39 7.57
C THR A 381 -13.84 1.54 7.77
N ILE A 382 -13.90 0.33 7.20
CA ILE A 382 -14.97 -0.63 7.47
C ILE A 382 -14.88 -1.14 8.91
N LEU A 383 -13.67 -1.51 9.34
CA LEU A 383 -13.43 -1.95 10.72
C LEU A 383 -13.79 -0.85 11.73
N GLU A 384 -13.37 0.39 11.45
CA GLU A 384 -13.70 1.56 12.28
C GLU A 384 -15.22 1.79 12.35
N SER A 385 -15.92 1.65 11.21
CA SER A 385 -17.39 1.74 11.15
C SER A 385 -18.06 0.69 12.03
N TYR A 386 -17.58 -0.56 11.94
CA TYR A 386 -18.07 -1.67 12.76
C TYR A 386 -17.82 -1.47 14.25
N ALA A 387 -16.67 -0.93 14.64
CA ALA A 387 -16.41 -0.59 16.05
C ALA A 387 -17.40 0.44 16.60
N ALA A 388 -18.00 1.26 15.74
CA ALA A 388 -19.03 2.23 16.07
C ALA A 388 -20.47 1.73 15.85
N HIS A 389 -20.67 0.41 15.63
CA HIS A 389 -21.95 -0.21 15.29
C HIS A 389 -22.60 0.39 14.03
N LYS A 390 -21.80 0.83 13.05
CA LYS A 390 -22.30 1.39 11.78
C LYS A 390 -22.13 0.36 10.66
N PRO A 391 -23.21 -0.07 10.00
CA PRO A 391 -23.10 -0.92 8.84
C PRO A 391 -22.52 -0.15 7.65
N VAL A 392 -22.02 -0.90 6.67
CA VAL A 392 -21.30 -0.34 5.53
C VAL A 392 -21.95 -0.70 4.20
N ILE A 393 -22.02 0.27 3.29
CA ILE A 393 -22.22 0.01 1.86
C ILE A 393 -20.84 0.06 1.20
N ALA A 394 -20.38 -1.05 0.62
CA ALA A 394 -19.08 -1.11 -0.04
C ALA A 394 -19.15 -1.69 -1.45
N THR A 395 -18.19 -1.33 -2.29
CA THR A 395 -17.92 -2.03 -3.55
C THR A 395 -17.24 -3.38 -3.30
N ASP A 396 -17.47 -4.36 -4.17
CA ASP A 396 -16.86 -5.70 -4.10
C ASP A 396 -15.38 -5.69 -4.52
N VAL A 397 -14.53 -5.18 -3.62
CA VAL A 397 -13.08 -5.10 -3.80
C VAL A 397 -12.35 -5.59 -2.56
N GLY A 398 -11.20 -6.23 -2.76
CA GLY A 398 -10.34 -6.70 -1.67
C GLY A 398 -11.08 -7.56 -0.66
N ASN A 399 -10.98 -7.20 0.63
CA ASN A 399 -11.60 -7.91 1.73
C ASN A 399 -13.06 -7.51 2.02
N CYS A 400 -13.68 -6.61 1.23
CA CYS A 400 -15.00 -6.06 1.55
C CYS A 400 -16.08 -7.13 1.66
N ARG A 401 -16.04 -8.15 0.79
CA ARG A 401 -16.99 -9.26 0.78
C ARG A 401 -16.98 -10.07 2.08
N GLU A 402 -15.80 -10.51 2.53
CA GLU A 402 -15.64 -11.25 3.79
C GLU A 402 -16.00 -10.37 4.99
N LEU A 403 -15.66 -9.08 4.98
CA LEU A 403 -16.04 -8.17 6.06
C LEU A 403 -17.55 -7.96 6.16
N ILE A 404 -18.26 -7.91 5.04
CA ILE A 404 -19.71 -7.66 5.01
C ILE A 404 -20.50 -8.95 5.28
N TYR A 405 -20.20 -10.04 4.57
CA TYR A 405 -20.97 -11.28 4.67
C TYR A 405 -20.42 -12.27 5.70
N GLY A 406 -19.22 -12.04 6.23
CA GLY A 406 -18.55 -12.98 7.13
C GLY A 406 -17.94 -14.17 6.40
N ASN A 407 -17.32 -15.05 7.18
CA ASN A 407 -16.79 -16.34 6.72
C ASN A 407 -17.33 -17.44 7.63
N ASP A 408 -18.65 -17.69 7.53
CA ASP A 408 -19.41 -18.64 8.36
C ASP A 408 -19.31 -18.39 9.88
N ASP A 409 -19.12 -17.13 10.28
CA ASP A 409 -18.97 -16.71 11.69
C ASP A 409 -20.28 -16.72 12.50
N GLY A 410 -21.43 -16.82 11.83
CA GLY A 410 -22.76 -16.82 12.45
C GLY A 410 -23.25 -15.45 12.93
N PHE A 411 -22.55 -14.35 12.64
CA PHE A 411 -22.97 -13.00 13.04
C PHE A 411 -23.98 -12.37 12.05
N GLY A 412 -24.07 -12.90 10.84
CA GLY A 412 -24.92 -12.40 9.77
C GLY A 412 -24.28 -11.27 8.97
N GLU A 413 -25.04 -10.69 8.05
CA GLU A 413 -24.57 -9.60 7.18
C GLU A 413 -24.38 -8.31 7.97
N ALA A 414 -23.28 -7.59 7.72
CA ALA A 414 -22.91 -6.34 8.38
C ALA A 414 -22.99 -5.11 7.46
N GLY A 415 -23.62 -5.25 6.30
CA GLY A 415 -23.64 -4.22 5.28
C GLY A 415 -24.25 -4.70 3.97
N ILE A 416 -24.07 -3.90 2.92
CA ILE A 416 -24.50 -4.23 1.55
C ILE A 416 -23.31 -4.09 0.61
N LEU A 417 -23.08 -5.11 -0.20
CA LEU A 417 -22.05 -5.11 -1.23
C LEU A 417 -22.65 -4.70 -2.59
N THR A 418 -21.89 -3.94 -3.37
CA THR A 418 -22.29 -3.43 -4.70
C THR A 418 -21.16 -3.63 -5.71
N HIS A 419 -21.50 -3.61 -6.99
CA HIS A 419 -20.49 -3.63 -8.05
C HIS A 419 -19.78 -2.28 -8.19
N ILE A 420 -18.50 -2.32 -8.57
CA ILE A 420 -17.69 -1.12 -8.84
C ILE A 420 -18.37 -0.25 -9.90
N MET A 421 -18.42 1.06 -9.68
CA MET A 421 -19.05 2.06 -10.57
C MET A 421 -20.55 1.84 -10.83
N ASN A 422 -21.24 0.95 -10.11
CA ASN A 422 -22.68 0.73 -10.29
C ASN A 422 -23.51 1.72 -9.44
N ILE A 423 -23.79 2.87 -10.05
CA ILE A 423 -24.55 3.97 -9.43
C ILE A 423 -25.93 3.50 -8.94
N GLU A 424 -26.61 2.62 -9.69
CA GLU A 424 -27.97 2.17 -9.35
C GLU A 424 -27.99 1.30 -8.10
N GLU A 425 -27.07 0.33 -8.00
CA GLU A 425 -26.95 -0.52 -6.82
C GLU A 425 -26.58 0.28 -5.57
N ILE A 426 -25.63 1.21 -5.68
CA ILE A 426 -25.22 2.06 -4.56
C ILE A 426 -26.38 2.96 -4.11
N ALA A 427 -27.10 3.57 -5.04
CA ALA A 427 -28.26 4.41 -4.72
C ALA A 427 -29.38 3.58 -4.06
N HIS A 428 -29.62 2.36 -4.55
CA HIS A 428 -30.60 1.46 -3.95
C HIS A 428 -30.19 1.06 -2.53
N ALA A 429 -28.93 0.67 -2.32
CA ALA A 429 -28.39 0.34 -1.00
C ALA A 429 -28.51 1.51 -0.02
N MET A 430 -28.21 2.75 -0.45
CA MET A 430 -28.39 3.95 0.37
C MET A 430 -29.85 4.15 0.79
N VAL A 431 -30.80 3.93 -0.13
CA VAL A 431 -32.24 4.03 0.17
C VAL A 431 -32.65 2.96 1.17
N THR A 432 -32.25 1.70 0.95
CA THR A 432 -32.52 0.58 1.85
C THR A 432 -32.00 0.85 3.25
N MET A 433 -30.72 1.22 3.38
CA MET A 433 -30.11 1.61 4.66
C MET A 433 -30.80 2.78 5.32
N SER A 434 -31.37 3.72 4.55
CA SER A 434 -32.05 4.89 5.11
C SER A 434 -33.44 4.56 5.67
N ILE A 435 -34.17 3.66 5.03
CA ILE A 435 -35.58 3.38 5.37
C ILE A 435 -35.77 2.17 6.29
N GLN A 436 -34.85 1.19 6.25
CA GLN A 436 -34.94 -0.04 7.06
C GLN A 436 -34.06 0.07 8.30
N GLU A 437 -34.57 0.77 9.32
CA GLU A 437 -33.82 1.00 10.57
C GLU A 437 -33.46 -0.30 11.30
N GLU A 438 -34.38 -1.26 11.39
CA GLU A 438 -34.14 -2.53 12.07
C GLU A 438 -32.99 -3.31 11.42
N ASP A 439 -32.98 -3.41 10.09
CA ASP A 439 -31.89 -4.06 9.35
C ASP A 439 -30.58 -3.31 9.48
N ARG A 440 -30.60 -1.97 9.40
CA ARG A 440 -29.42 -1.14 9.61
C ARG A 440 -28.78 -1.38 10.99
N LEU A 441 -29.59 -1.41 12.06
CA LEU A 441 -29.10 -1.67 13.42
C LEU A 441 -28.60 -3.10 13.58
N ARG A 442 -29.31 -4.08 13.03
CA ARG A 442 -28.90 -5.49 13.02
C ARG A 442 -27.56 -5.69 12.32
N MET A 443 -27.36 -5.07 11.16
CA MET A 443 -26.11 -5.12 10.40
C MET A 443 -24.97 -4.43 11.15
N GLY A 444 -25.24 -3.27 11.78
CA GLY A 444 -24.26 -2.59 12.63
C GLY A 444 -23.77 -3.47 13.79
N GLU A 445 -24.68 -4.20 14.43
CA GLU A 445 -24.35 -5.14 15.51
C GLU A 445 -23.57 -6.38 15.01
N ALA A 446 -23.92 -6.91 13.84
CA ALA A 446 -23.16 -7.99 13.21
C ALA A 446 -21.70 -7.55 12.93
N GLY A 447 -21.52 -6.35 12.39
CA GLY A 447 -20.21 -5.74 12.18
C GLY A 447 -19.42 -5.59 13.48
N TYR A 448 -20.07 -5.06 14.53
CA TYR A 448 -19.44 -4.90 15.84
C TYR A 448 -18.96 -6.23 16.45
N LYS A 449 -19.78 -7.29 16.37
CA LYS A 449 -19.36 -8.63 16.82
C LYS A 449 -18.17 -9.14 16.03
N ARG A 450 -18.20 -8.98 14.71
CA ARG A 450 -17.12 -9.42 13.81
C ARG A 450 -15.79 -8.70 14.09
N VAL A 451 -15.79 -7.38 14.23
CA VAL A 451 -14.56 -6.61 14.51
C VAL A 451 -13.95 -6.98 15.87
N ASN A 452 -14.78 -7.21 16.90
CA ASN A 452 -14.28 -7.63 18.21
C ASN A 452 -13.79 -9.08 18.25
N ALA A 453 -14.33 -9.95 17.38
CA ALA A 453 -13.95 -11.36 17.32
C ALA A 453 -12.64 -11.58 16.55
N PHE A 454 -12.36 -10.81 15.50
CA PHE A 454 -11.28 -11.14 14.55
C PHE A 454 -10.31 -10.01 14.20
N TYR A 455 -10.69 -8.75 14.40
CA TYR A 455 -9.96 -7.59 13.86
C TYR A 455 -9.57 -6.57 14.93
N ARG A 456 -9.27 -7.06 16.14
CA ARG A 456 -8.73 -6.21 17.21
C ARG A 456 -7.23 -6.03 17.06
N ILE A 457 -6.73 -4.85 17.42
CA ILE A 457 -5.30 -4.54 17.39
C ILE A 457 -4.49 -5.50 18.28
N GLU A 458 -5.04 -5.98 19.40
CA GLU A 458 -4.37 -6.94 20.27
C GLU A 458 -4.12 -8.29 19.58
N GLN A 459 -5.04 -8.72 18.71
CA GLN A 459 -4.93 -9.97 17.96
C GLN A 459 -3.85 -9.86 16.89
N MET A 460 -3.86 -8.76 16.12
CA MET A 460 -2.80 -8.45 15.17
C MET A 460 -1.43 -8.39 15.86
N LYS A 461 -1.35 -7.71 17.02
CA LYS A 461 -0.13 -7.63 17.83
C LYS A 461 0.36 -9.01 18.25
N ALA A 462 -0.51 -9.89 18.74
CA ALA A 462 -0.11 -11.24 19.15
C ALA A 462 0.52 -12.02 17.98
N VAL A 463 -0.08 -11.96 16.79
CA VAL A 463 0.44 -12.63 15.59
C VAL A 463 1.83 -12.10 15.20
N TYR A 464 2.03 -10.78 15.17
CA TYR A 464 3.35 -10.22 14.87
C TYR A 464 4.37 -10.46 15.98
N GLN A 465 3.94 -10.56 17.25
CA GLN A 465 4.82 -10.91 18.36
C GLN A 465 5.39 -12.32 18.17
N ASP A 466 4.55 -13.27 17.77
CA ASP A 466 4.97 -14.64 17.50
C ASP A 466 5.92 -14.69 16.30
N ILE A 467 5.60 -13.98 15.21
CA ILE A 467 6.48 -13.87 14.05
C ILE A 467 7.86 -13.28 14.42
N TYR A 468 7.88 -12.20 15.21
CA TYR A 468 9.15 -11.59 15.62
C TYR A 468 9.95 -12.47 16.57
N LYS A 469 9.29 -13.22 17.46
CA LYS A 469 9.94 -14.22 18.33
C LYS A 469 10.56 -15.35 17.50
N GLU A 470 9.82 -15.92 16.54
CA GLU A 470 10.34 -16.93 15.61
C GLU A 470 11.61 -16.44 14.89
N PHE A 471 11.60 -15.18 14.43
CA PHE A 471 12.76 -14.59 13.77
C PHE A 471 13.93 -14.28 14.72
N ALA A 472 13.65 -13.83 15.94
CA ALA A 472 14.67 -13.62 16.95
C ALA A 472 15.39 -14.94 17.29
N GLU A 473 14.63 -16.02 17.49
CA GLU A 473 15.18 -17.36 17.74
C GLU A 473 16.04 -17.84 16.56
N LYS A 474 15.56 -17.70 15.32
CA LYS A 474 16.31 -18.06 14.10
C LYS A 474 17.63 -17.30 13.97
N GLN A 475 17.68 -16.06 14.46
CA GLN A 475 18.88 -15.21 14.45
C GLN A 475 19.74 -15.37 15.73
N GLY A 476 19.36 -16.24 16.66
CA GLY A 476 20.08 -16.45 17.93
C GLY A 476 20.02 -15.24 18.88
N ILE A 477 18.97 -14.44 18.79
CA ILE A 477 18.77 -13.21 19.56
C ILE A 477 17.79 -13.48 20.70
N ALA A 478 18.17 -13.13 21.92
CA ALA A 478 17.27 -13.21 23.06
C ALA A 478 16.09 -12.23 22.91
N TRP A 479 14.87 -12.74 23.04
CA TRP A 479 13.67 -11.91 23.13
C TRP A 479 13.55 -11.33 24.53
N THR A 480 13.31 -10.02 24.62
CA THR A 480 13.08 -9.30 25.88
C THR A 480 11.70 -8.64 25.83
N GLU A 481 11.02 -8.61 26.98
CA GLU A 481 9.78 -7.85 27.17
C GLU A 481 10.06 -6.45 27.74
N GLU A 482 11.31 -6.16 28.12
CA GLU A 482 11.70 -4.84 28.61
C GLU A 482 11.68 -3.79 27.49
N PRO A 483 11.15 -2.57 27.73
CA PRO A 483 11.19 -1.50 26.74
C PRO A 483 12.61 -1.21 26.26
N PHE A 484 12.76 -1.03 24.95
CA PHE A 484 14.01 -0.62 24.36
C PHE A 484 14.38 0.77 24.89
N SER A 485 15.63 0.92 25.32
CA SER A 485 16.18 2.22 25.71
C SER A 485 17.54 2.40 25.05
N ILE A 486 17.77 3.61 24.53
CA ILE A 486 19.10 3.99 24.04
C ILE A 486 19.97 4.19 25.28
N SER A 487 20.95 3.30 25.49
CA SER A 487 21.98 3.51 26.51
C SER A 487 22.69 4.84 26.19
N LYS A 488 22.55 5.83 27.08
CA LYS A 488 23.17 7.16 26.94
C LYS A 488 24.69 7.10 26.91
#